data_AF-A0A7Y3A0Z8-F1
#
_entry.id   AF-A0A7Y3A0Z8-F1
#
_cell.length_a   1.000
_cell.length_b   1.000
_cell.length_c   1.000
_cell.angle_alpha   90.00
_cell.angle_beta   90.00
_cell.angle_gamma   90.00
#
_symmetry.space_group_name_H-M   'P 1'
#
loop_
_entity.id
_entity.type
_entity.pdbx_description
1 polymer ?
#
loop_
_entity_poly.entity_id
_entity_poly.type
_entity_poly.pdbx_seq_one_letter_code
_entity_poly.pdbx_strand_id
1 'polypeptide(L)'
;YHIDIRSQRARQFKISDFDEFDHILVMDRSNYSNVVKLARSDEDARKVRPILDFLNTDDITEVPDPYYGGDHGFEHVFQLLNEACDLIIRELT
;
A
#
# COMPACT_ATOMS: atom_id res chain seq x y z
N TYR A 1 -8.13 -5.62 17.10
CA TYR A 1 -8.87 -5.46 15.83
C TYR A 1 -9.67 -6.69 15.37
N HIS A 2 -9.48 -7.90 15.91
CA HIS A 2 -10.23 -9.11 15.47
C HIS A 2 -10.10 -9.44 13.97
N ILE A 3 -8.99 -9.06 13.35
CA ILE A 3 -8.66 -9.36 11.95
C ILE A 3 -7.77 -10.59 11.92
N ASP A 4 -8.18 -11.62 11.17
CA ASP A 4 -7.40 -12.84 11.00
C ASP A 4 -6.53 -12.75 9.74
N ILE A 5 -5.21 -12.68 9.93
CA ILE A 5 -4.21 -12.62 8.85
C ILE A 5 -3.40 -13.93 8.74
N ARG A 6 -3.78 -15.01 9.42
CA ARG A 6 -2.97 -16.24 9.52
C ARG A 6 -2.77 -16.97 8.19
N SER A 7 -3.64 -16.75 7.21
CA SER A 7 -3.52 -17.31 5.86
C SER A 7 -2.55 -16.52 4.96
N GLN A 8 -2.16 -15.30 5.34
CA GLN A 8 -1.28 -14.46 4.54
C GLN A 8 0.14 -15.04 4.51
N ARG A 9 0.76 -15.02 3.33
CA ARG A 9 2.14 -15.47 3.12
C ARG A 9 2.87 -14.45 2.26
N ALA A 10 4.09 -14.10 2.66
CA ALA A 10 4.92 -13.22 1.87
C ALA A 10 5.12 -13.81 0.46
N ARG A 11 4.91 -12.99 -0.55
CA ARG A 11 5.16 -13.31 -1.96
C ARG A 11 5.84 -12.11 -2.58
N GLN A 12 6.81 -12.37 -3.45
CA GLN A 12 7.41 -11.31 -4.26
C GLN A 12 6.44 -10.81 -5.33
N PHE A 13 6.40 -9.50 -5.54
CA PHE A 13 5.71 -8.88 -6.67
C PHE A 13 6.30 -9.40 -8.00
N LYS A 14 5.43 -9.65 -8.98
CA LYS A 14 5.78 -10.16 -10.31
C LYS A 14 5.16 -9.26 -11.37
N ILE A 15 5.78 -9.21 -12.54
CA ILE A 15 5.24 -8.44 -13.69
C ILE A 15 3.82 -8.88 -14.06
N SER A 16 3.49 -10.18 -13.92
CA SER A 16 2.14 -10.70 -14.14
C SER A 16 1.09 -10.12 -13.18
N ASP A 17 1.49 -9.55 -12.04
CA ASP A 17 0.56 -8.92 -11.11
C ASP A 17 -0.08 -7.66 -11.75
N PHE A 18 0.58 -7.02 -12.71
CA PHE A 18 -0.04 -5.95 -13.51
C PHE A 18 -1.18 -6.44 -14.40
N ASP A 19 -1.20 -7.72 -14.75
CA ASP A 19 -2.29 -8.32 -15.54
C ASP A 19 -3.46 -8.76 -14.65
N GLU A 20 -3.19 -9.07 -13.38
CA GLU A 20 -4.19 -9.59 -12.43
C GLU A 20 -4.91 -8.49 -11.65
N PHE A 21 -4.25 -7.37 -11.36
CA PHE A 21 -4.79 -6.29 -10.53
C PHE A 21 -5.02 -5.00 -11.31
N ASP A 22 -6.11 -4.29 -10.98
CA ASP A 22 -6.42 -2.96 -11.49
C ASP A 22 -5.76 -1.84 -10.65
N HIS A 23 -5.59 -2.10 -9.36
CA HIS A 23 -4.97 -1.19 -8.40
C HIS A 23 -3.87 -1.89 -7.62
N ILE A 24 -2.67 -1.31 -7.61
CA ILE A 24 -1.50 -1.80 -6.89
C ILE A 24 -1.09 -0.72 -5.87
N LEU A 25 -1.46 -0.95 -4.61
CA LEU A 25 -1.22 0.01 -3.53
C LEU A 25 0.10 -0.30 -2.82
N VAL A 26 0.97 0.70 -2.75
CA VAL A 26 2.32 0.57 -2.15
C VAL A 26 2.45 1.39 -0.87
N MET A 27 3.32 0.95 0.03
CA MET A 27 3.41 1.51 1.39
C MET A 27 4.34 2.73 1.46
N ASP A 28 5.41 2.74 0.68
CA ASP A 28 6.45 3.79 0.69
C ASP A 28 6.99 4.09 -0.72
N ARG A 29 7.82 5.12 -0.86
CA ARG A 29 8.43 5.54 -2.13
C ARG A 29 9.41 4.52 -2.69
N SER A 30 10.07 3.73 -1.84
CA SER A 30 10.97 2.67 -2.30
C SER A 30 10.18 1.57 -2.99
N ASN A 31 9.05 1.16 -2.40
CA ASN A 31 8.10 0.20 -2.94
C ASN A 31 7.54 0.73 -4.27
N TYR A 32 7.10 1.99 -4.30
CA TYR A 32 6.64 2.65 -5.52
C TYR A 32 7.70 2.60 -6.63
N SER A 33 8.92 3.06 -6.34
CA SER A 33 10.02 3.09 -7.32
C SER A 33 10.35 1.69 -7.83
N ASN A 34 10.38 0.68 -6.96
CA ASN A 34 10.71 -0.69 -7.33
C ASN A 34 9.62 -1.33 -8.19
N VAL A 35 8.34 -1.12 -7.86
CA VAL A 35 7.22 -1.67 -8.64
C VAL A 35 7.09 -0.96 -9.98
N VAL A 36 7.17 0.38 -10.02
CA VAL A 36 7.06 1.14 -11.29
C VAL A 36 8.20 0.81 -12.26
N LYS A 37 9.41 0.51 -11.77
CA LYS A 37 10.51 0.03 -12.63
C LYS A 37 10.22 -1.30 -13.33
N LEU A 38 9.26 -2.08 -12.84
CA LEU A 38 8.83 -3.35 -13.44
C LEU A 38 7.67 -3.17 -14.43
N ALA A 39 7.05 -1.98 -14.49
CA ALA A 39 5.95 -1.69 -15.40
C ALA A 39 6.42 -1.83 -16.86
N ARG A 40 5.61 -2.49 -17.69
CA ARG A 40 5.93 -2.67 -19.12
C ARG A 40 5.43 -1.50 -19.98
N SER A 41 4.53 -0.70 -19.43
CA SER A 41 3.85 0.41 -20.12
C SER A 41 3.44 1.51 -19.13
N ASP A 42 3.07 2.67 -19.65
CA ASP A 42 2.45 3.73 -18.85
C ASP A 42 1.12 3.29 -18.23
N GLU A 43 0.43 2.32 -18.84
CA GLU A 43 -0.80 1.75 -18.30
C GLU A 43 -0.51 0.92 -17.04
N ASP A 44 0.48 0.02 -17.08
CA ASP A 44 0.95 -0.71 -15.90
C ASP A 44 1.38 0.27 -14.78
N ALA A 45 2.15 1.30 -15.14
CA ALA A 45 2.65 2.29 -14.19
C ALA A 45 1.51 3.07 -13.52
N ARG A 46 0.44 3.41 -14.26
CA ARG A 46 -0.74 4.13 -13.73
C ARG A 46 -1.55 3.31 -12.72
N LYS A 47 -1.41 1.99 -12.69
CA LYS A 47 -2.05 1.13 -11.68
C LYS A 47 -1.42 1.25 -10.29
N VAL A 48 -0.20 1.80 -10.20
CA VAL A 48 0.56 1.88 -8.95
C VAL A 48 0.30 3.22 -8.27
N ARG A 49 -0.12 3.19 -6.99
CA ARG A 49 -0.37 4.40 -6.20
C ARG A 49 0.06 4.19 -4.74
N PRO A 50 0.74 5.15 -4.09
CA PRO A 50 0.92 5.13 -2.65
C PRO A 50 -0.42 5.05 -1.91
N ILE A 51 -0.51 4.19 -0.89
CA ILE A 51 -1.78 3.99 -0.16
C ILE A 51 -2.22 5.22 0.63
N LEU A 52 -1.27 6.07 1.05
CA LEU A 52 -1.57 7.29 1.80
C LEU A 52 -1.99 8.47 0.90
N ASP A 53 -1.91 8.34 -0.43
CA ASP A 53 -2.45 9.35 -1.36
C ASP A 53 -3.99 9.48 -1.26
N PHE A 54 -4.65 8.54 -0.57
CA PHE A 54 -6.07 8.62 -0.27
C PHE A 54 -6.35 9.45 0.99
N LEU A 55 -5.36 9.62 1.88
CA LEU A 55 -5.48 10.46 3.05
C LEU A 55 -5.22 11.92 2.67
N ASN A 56 -6.12 12.82 3.05
CA ASN A 56 -5.94 14.26 2.89
C ASN A 56 -5.07 14.84 4.02
N THR A 57 -3.87 14.31 4.21
CA THR A 57 -2.90 14.82 5.21
C THR A 57 -1.60 15.19 4.50
N ASP A 58 -1.27 16.48 4.52
CA ASP A 58 -0.03 17.01 3.93
C ASP A 58 1.23 16.53 4.69
N ASP A 59 1.08 16.01 5.91
CA ASP A 59 2.20 15.73 6.81
C ASP A 59 2.75 14.30 6.72
N ILE A 60 1.98 13.34 6.15
CA ILE A 60 2.37 11.92 6.09
C ILE A 60 2.13 11.38 4.68
N THR A 61 3.23 11.20 3.94
CA THR A 61 3.21 10.77 2.54
C THR A 61 3.66 9.32 2.34
N GLU A 62 4.16 8.67 3.39
CA GLU A 62 4.65 7.28 3.37
C GLU A 62 4.24 6.56 4.64
N VAL A 63 3.92 5.27 4.54
CA VAL A 63 3.71 4.40 5.69
C VAL A 63 5.07 4.18 6.36
N PRO A 64 5.26 4.56 7.63
CA PRO A 64 6.53 4.37 8.32
C PRO A 64 6.80 2.88 8.55
N ASP A 65 8.06 2.48 8.49
CA ASP A 65 8.46 1.10 8.81
C ASP A 65 8.23 0.82 10.31
N PRO A 66 7.31 -0.09 10.68
CA PRO A 66 6.94 -0.32 12.07
C PRO A 66 8.03 -1.07 12.85
N TYR A 67 8.98 -1.74 12.19
CA TYR A 67 9.96 -2.60 12.86
C TYR A 67 10.92 -1.85 13.79
N TYR A 68 11.10 -0.53 13.57
CA TYR A 68 11.94 0.32 14.41
C TYR A 68 11.21 0.94 15.61
N GLY A 69 9.87 0.89 15.64
CA GLY A 69 9.04 1.55 16.64
C GLY A 69 8.51 0.65 17.75
N GLY A 70 8.82 -0.66 17.73
CA GLY A 70 8.20 -1.64 18.61
C GLY A 70 6.67 -1.69 18.42
N ASP A 71 5.93 -2.07 19.46
CA ASP A 71 4.47 -2.24 19.39
C ASP A 71 3.74 -0.95 18.98
N HIS A 72 4.24 0.21 19.38
CA HIS A 72 3.65 1.51 19.00
C HIS A 72 3.78 1.81 17.50
N GLY A 73 4.85 1.33 16.85
CA GLY A 73 5.03 1.47 15.41
C GLY A 73 3.95 0.70 14.65
N PHE A 74 3.67 -0.54 15.05
CA PHE A 74 2.63 -1.37 14.45
C PHE A 74 1.22 -0.78 14.65
N GLU A 75 0.92 -0.30 15.86
CA GLU A 75 -0.37 0.33 16.16
C GLU A 75 -0.58 1.59 15.31
N HIS A 76 0.45 2.44 15.17
CA HIS A 76 0.36 3.63 14.35
C HIS A 76 0.13 3.31 12.87
N VAL A 77 0.89 2.36 12.30
CA VAL A 77 0.70 1.90 10.92
C VAL A 77 -0.69 1.31 10.72
N PHE A 78 -1.19 0.53 11.68
CA PHE A 78 -2.53 -0.03 11.60
C PHE A 78 -3.59 1.07 11.47
N GLN A 79 -3.54 2.12 12.30
CA GLN A 79 -4.51 3.22 12.25
C GLN A 79 -4.46 3.97 10.92
N LEU A 80 -3.25 4.26 10.42
CA LEU A 80 -3.08 4.90 9.11
C LEU A 80 -3.72 4.08 7.98
N LEU A 81 -3.45 2.77 7.95
CA LEU A 81 -4.00 1.87 6.94
C LEU A 81 -5.51 1.70 7.09
N ASN A 82 -6.02 1.66 8.32
CA ASN A 82 -7.45 1.53 8.57
C ASN A 82 -8.22 2.75 8.05
N GLU A 83 -7.71 3.97 8.28
CA GLU A 83 -8.31 5.20 7.74
C GLU A 83 -8.21 5.26 6.21
N ALA A 84 -7.06 4.90 5.65
CA ALA A 84 -6.87 4.88 4.20
C ALA A 84 -7.85 3.90 3.53
N CYS A 85 -8.06 2.70 4.10
CA CYS A 85 -9.01 1.72 3.61
C CYS A 85 -10.44 2.25 3.56
N ASP A 86 -10.89 3.01 4.57
CA ASP A 86 -12.23 3.61 4.57
C ASP A 86 -12.42 4.59 3.39
N LEU A 87 -11.38 5.34 3.03
CA LEU A 87 -11.42 6.28 1.91
C LEU A 87 -11.31 5.56 0.56
N ILE A 88 -10.46 4.53 0.45
CA ILE A 88 -10.34 3.69 -0.73
C ILE A 88 -11.67 3.04 -1.09
N ILE A 89 -12.38 2.48 -0.11
CA ILE A 89 -13.70 1.88 -0.33
C ILE A 89 -14.68 2.93 -0.89
N ARG A 90 -14.66 4.17 -0.37
CA ARG A 90 -15.55 5.24 -0.87
C ARG A 90 -15.20 5.72 -2.28
N GLU A 91 -13.93 5.69 -2.67
CA GLU A 91 -13.49 6.10 -4.01
C GLU A 91 -13.81 5.03 -5.06
N LEU A 92 -13.71 3.74 -4.68
CA LEU A 92 -13.86 2.61 -5.60
C LEU A 92 -15.27 2.01 -5.66
N THR A 93 -16.22 2.48 -4.84
CA THR A 93 -17.62 2.01 -4.80
C THR A 93 -18.58 3.12 -5.18
#